data_AF-A0A9D4TMQ1-F1
#
_entry.id   AF-A0A9D4TMQ1-F1
#
_cell.length_a   1.000
_cell.length_b   1.000
_cell.length_c   1.000
_cell.angle_alpha   90.00
_cell.angle_beta   90.00
_cell.angle_gamma   90.00
#
_symmetry.space_group_name_H-M   'P 1'
#
loop_
_entity.id
_entity.type
_entity.pdbx_description
1 polymer ?
#
loop_
_entity_poly.entity_id
_entity_poly.type
_entity_poly.pdbx_seq_one_letter_code
_entity_poly.pdbx_strand_id
1 'polypeptide(L)'
;MHGSPITRAMAMSAGTQQPLAANSGPSEEAAAPQSPPFELADDFAGLVCGGGLMTIAGFGSLLSETSARSTFPELQNFRQGRLKGWRRVFTHQCNIFFARGIARPETREVSSLSVEEHEGAEIVVSLFEVAASPAAIAAFIEREHEFRFMAVEPLHLDGSSAGRRAVVCARWNDGEYKRRRCPPAEWQRRYGEYGVDTIWTDNVLPCRVYLRHCVLAAQRLGSEAHASFLDGSVLSDRTTTVRQHLAAEPGIMDELPPPSLIGRDALLNLLVGLQHHPRPSPSPLALHTARIMLLSARPSFDSCDRSGDCSVFVVSQVVNASGGRTGCFLYRGSLITPQPRSHTPDCSPRVRFQQPQQSLDLLLPGSPCAADEEEAANLNLSAYEGQELTLYMSYEEASPKIKQRLSRCGSAAPSAPWRAILRDSADDMLYCLRGLPIQIQLDSRLHLATWGASVAIAFATAADAQTFVAGVARVQPVECCLADTPQGILLARHTAELALRQPSPTTPAPRAKPGDEARPAGTCPSSPARYADAGASGGGKRKAASMPFLNTPAARPRLMAAPSTACCVDPGSIEGRPILPGHCHSV
;
A
#
# COMPACT_ATOMS: atom_id res chain seq x y z
N MET A 1 8.41 32.05 95.04
CA MET A 1 8.99 32.04 93.67
C MET A 1 9.17 30.59 93.28
N HIS A 2 8.18 30.03 92.56
CA HIS A 2 8.29 29.50 91.17
C HIS A 2 9.32 28.37 91.03
N GLY A 3 9.01 27.15 90.60
CA GLY A 3 7.81 26.52 90.06
C GLY A 3 8.16 25.09 89.61
N SER A 4 7.14 24.24 89.49
CA SER A 4 7.09 22.89 88.89
C SER A 4 7.91 21.74 89.50
N PRO A 5 7.23 20.63 89.84
CA PRO A 5 7.87 19.33 90.01
C PRO A 5 7.18 18.20 89.20
N ILE A 6 7.75 17.00 89.37
CA ILE A 6 7.14 15.66 89.21
C ILE A 6 7.46 14.97 87.87
N THR A 7 8.45 14.07 87.74
CA THR A 7 8.86 12.79 88.41
C THR A 7 8.42 11.55 87.62
N ARG A 8 9.45 10.91 87.05
CA ARG A 8 9.72 9.51 86.70
C ARG A 8 8.84 8.42 87.36
N ALA A 9 8.43 7.40 86.59
CA ALA A 9 8.28 6.02 87.09
C ALA A 9 8.34 5.00 85.93
N MET A 10 9.02 3.88 86.17
CA MET A 10 9.05 2.66 85.36
C MET A 10 8.05 1.62 85.90
N ALA A 11 7.64 0.69 85.01
CA ALA A 11 7.55 -0.77 85.18
C ALA A 11 6.16 -1.46 85.00
N MET A 12 6.18 -2.42 84.06
CA MET A 12 5.66 -3.81 84.08
C MET A 12 4.18 -4.17 83.83
N SER A 13 4.02 -4.95 82.74
CA SER A 13 3.22 -6.19 82.51
C SER A 13 1.68 -6.18 82.44
N ALA A 14 1.15 -6.61 81.27
CA ALA A 14 0.47 -7.91 81.03
C ALA A 14 -0.35 -7.86 79.72
N GLY A 15 -0.24 -8.90 78.87
CA GLY A 15 -0.84 -8.95 77.53
C GLY A 15 -2.23 -9.58 77.45
N THR A 16 -2.82 -9.62 76.24
CA THR A 16 -3.68 -10.70 75.66
C THR A 16 -4.08 -10.38 74.19
N GLN A 17 -3.67 -11.27 73.28
CA GLN A 17 -4.27 -11.80 72.01
C GLN A 17 -4.82 -10.91 70.84
N GLN A 18 -4.10 -10.96 69.71
CA GLN A 18 -4.41 -11.24 68.25
C GLN A 18 -5.86 -11.11 67.66
N PRO A 19 -6.10 -10.95 66.31
CA PRO A 19 -5.24 -11.33 65.15
C PRO A 19 -5.28 -10.46 63.83
N LEU A 20 -4.43 -10.87 62.87
CA LEU A 20 -4.57 -10.89 61.38
C LEU A 20 -4.37 -9.63 60.49
N ALA A 21 -3.19 -9.65 59.83
CA ALA A 21 -2.86 -9.37 58.42
C ALA A 21 -3.58 -8.24 57.62
N ALA A 22 -2.79 -7.30 57.08
CA ALA A 22 -3.06 -6.66 55.78
C ALA A 22 -1.79 -6.06 55.13
N ASN A 23 -1.44 -6.62 53.97
CA ASN A 23 -0.76 -6.06 52.79
C ASN A 23 0.44 -5.10 52.92
N SER A 24 1.61 -5.67 52.64
CA SER A 24 2.74 -5.01 51.98
C SER A 24 2.35 -4.57 50.55
N GLY A 25 2.33 -3.26 50.29
CA GLY A 25 2.25 -2.71 48.94
C GLY A 25 3.57 -2.90 48.18
N PRO A 26 3.55 -2.91 46.83
CA PRO A 26 4.77 -3.03 46.04
C PRO A 26 5.54 -1.71 46.11
N SER A 27 6.80 -1.81 46.49
CA SER A 27 7.78 -0.73 46.39
C SER A 27 7.95 -0.36 44.91
N GLU A 28 7.71 0.90 44.55
CA GLU A 28 8.17 1.48 43.29
C GLU A 28 9.70 1.40 43.25
N GLU A 29 10.20 0.39 42.54
CA GLU A 29 11.61 0.29 42.19
C GLU A 29 11.91 1.44 41.21
N ALA A 30 12.54 2.50 41.73
CA ALA A 30 12.90 3.68 40.96
C ALA A 30 13.79 3.27 39.78
N ALA A 31 13.25 3.37 38.57
CA ALA A 31 13.97 3.09 37.34
C ALA A 31 15.27 3.91 37.30
N ALA A 32 16.38 3.25 36.97
CA ALA A 32 17.68 3.91 36.83
C ALA A 32 17.58 5.09 35.85
N PRO A 33 18.27 6.22 36.11
CA PRO A 33 18.20 7.40 35.26
C PRO A 33 18.68 7.06 33.84
N GLN A 34 17.82 7.31 32.85
CA GLN A 34 18.17 7.17 31.44
C GLN A 34 19.26 8.18 31.08
N SER A 35 20.26 7.75 30.31
CA SER A 35 21.24 8.70 29.79
C SER A 35 20.57 9.66 28.81
N PRO A 36 20.97 10.94 28.77
CA PRO A 36 20.38 11.88 27.83
C PRO A 36 20.64 11.45 26.38
N PRO A 37 19.72 11.77 25.45
CA PRO A 37 19.93 11.55 24.04
C PRO A 37 21.06 12.45 23.51
N PHE A 38 21.79 11.99 22.49
CA PHE A 38 22.86 12.76 21.86
C PHE A 38 22.87 12.59 20.33
N GLU A 39 23.41 13.58 19.61
CA GLU A 39 23.53 13.54 18.14
C GLU A 39 24.70 12.65 17.72
N LEU A 40 24.45 11.76 16.77
CA LEU A 40 25.44 10.83 16.24
C LEU A 40 26.32 11.51 15.19
N ALA A 41 27.61 11.18 15.21
CA ALA A 41 28.49 11.43 14.07
C ALA A 41 28.12 10.50 12.89
N ASP A 42 28.60 10.80 11.68
CA ASP A 42 28.27 10.04 10.46
C ASP A 42 28.86 8.60 10.43
N ASP A 43 29.66 8.22 11.43
CA ASP A 43 30.14 6.85 11.64
C ASP A 43 29.26 6.03 12.61
N PHE A 44 28.24 6.66 13.20
CA PHE A 44 27.33 6.09 14.18
C PHE A 44 28.06 5.44 15.37
N ALA A 45 29.23 5.96 15.73
CA ALA A 45 30.00 5.49 16.87
C ALA A 45 29.14 5.49 18.15
N GLY A 46 29.22 4.41 18.92
CA GLY A 46 28.46 4.24 20.16
C GLY A 46 27.09 3.56 20.03
N LEU A 47 26.64 3.23 18.82
CA LEU A 47 25.44 2.38 18.61
C LEU A 47 25.73 0.90 18.39
N VAL A 48 26.95 0.58 17.96
CA VAL A 48 27.32 -0.79 17.61
C VAL A 48 27.26 -1.67 18.86
N CYS A 49 26.34 -2.62 18.85
CA CYS A 49 26.19 -3.64 19.87
C CYS A 49 27.02 -4.88 19.52
N GLY A 50 27.13 -5.83 20.46
CA GLY A 50 27.75 -7.13 20.21
C GLY A 50 27.19 -7.79 18.95
N GLY A 51 28.09 -8.25 18.06
CA GLY A 51 27.74 -8.84 16.77
C GLY A 51 27.78 -7.89 15.57
N GLY A 52 28.20 -6.63 15.74
CA GLY A 52 28.36 -5.70 14.61
C GLY A 52 27.02 -5.17 14.07
N LEU A 53 26.01 -5.10 14.94
CA LEU A 53 24.66 -4.62 14.63
C LEU A 53 24.38 -3.29 15.32
N MET A 54 23.50 -2.48 14.74
CA MET A 54 22.93 -1.27 15.35
C MET A 54 21.42 -1.39 15.38
N THR A 55 20.79 -0.84 16.43
CA THR A 55 19.33 -0.82 16.56
C THR A 55 18.77 0.47 15.94
N ILE A 56 17.71 0.35 15.14
CA ILE A 56 16.95 1.47 14.57
C ILE A 56 15.60 1.57 15.30
N ALA A 57 15.19 2.79 15.62
CA ALA A 57 13.85 3.11 16.12
C ALA A 57 12.97 3.68 14.98
N GLY A 58 12.09 2.86 14.43
CA GLY A 58 11.15 3.26 13.39
C GLY A 58 9.87 3.89 13.96
N PHE A 59 9.49 5.08 13.51
CA PHE A 59 8.36 5.83 14.08
C PHE A 59 7.23 6.19 13.09
N GLY A 60 7.47 6.08 11.77
CA GLY A 60 6.50 6.35 10.72
C GLY A 60 6.15 5.11 9.91
N SER A 61 6.45 5.11 8.61
CA SER A 61 6.27 3.93 7.74
C SER A 61 7.01 2.69 8.24
N LEU A 62 8.14 2.87 8.93
CA LEU A 62 8.93 1.78 9.52
C LEU A 62 8.26 1.09 10.72
N LEU A 63 7.09 1.54 11.16
CA LEU A 63 6.24 0.78 12.09
C LEU A 63 5.73 -0.54 11.45
N SER A 64 5.77 -0.66 10.12
CA SER A 64 5.48 -1.88 9.38
C SER A 64 6.76 -2.65 9.10
N GLU A 65 6.80 -3.94 9.49
CA GLU A 65 7.95 -4.80 9.19
C GLU A 65 8.17 -4.95 7.69
N THR A 66 7.13 -5.12 6.88
CA THR A 66 7.21 -5.14 5.41
C THR A 66 7.90 -3.87 4.87
N SER A 67 7.52 -2.71 5.39
CA SER A 67 8.11 -1.43 4.97
C SER A 67 9.56 -1.31 5.45
N ALA A 68 9.85 -1.79 6.66
CA ALA A 68 11.20 -1.85 7.19
C ALA A 68 12.08 -2.80 6.35
N ARG A 69 11.60 -3.98 5.97
CA ARG A 69 12.32 -4.96 5.12
C ARG A 69 12.51 -4.47 3.69
N SER A 70 11.59 -3.68 3.15
CA SER A 70 11.82 -3.03 1.85
C SER A 70 13.01 -2.06 1.88
N THR A 71 13.37 -1.57 3.06
CA THR A 71 14.50 -0.67 3.29
C THR A 71 15.74 -1.40 3.77
N PHE A 72 15.57 -2.36 4.66
CA PHE A 72 16.59 -3.15 5.32
C PHE A 72 16.22 -4.64 5.18
N PRO A 73 16.49 -5.28 4.03
CA PRO A 73 16.02 -6.64 3.74
C PRO A 73 16.42 -7.65 4.82
N GLU A 74 17.65 -7.51 5.32
CA GLU A 74 18.28 -8.38 6.31
C GLU A 74 18.06 -7.93 7.78
N LEU A 75 17.03 -7.11 8.04
CA LEU A 75 16.75 -6.68 9.42
C LEU A 75 16.43 -7.86 10.34
N GLN A 76 16.80 -7.72 11.61
CA GLN A 76 16.62 -8.73 12.66
C GLN A 76 15.80 -8.18 13.84
N ASN A 77 15.18 -9.09 14.59
CA ASN A 77 14.41 -8.86 15.82
C ASN A 77 13.46 -7.64 15.78
N PHE A 78 12.61 -7.58 14.75
CA PHE A 78 11.56 -6.58 14.67
C PHE A 78 10.58 -6.72 15.85
N ARG A 79 10.47 -5.67 16.66
CA ARG A 79 9.67 -5.65 17.90
C ARG A 79 9.16 -4.25 18.22
N GLN A 80 8.27 -4.14 19.20
CA GLN A 80 7.82 -2.84 19.70
C GLN A 80 8.75 -2.30 20.80
N GLY A 81 8.81 -0.98 20.89
CA GLY A 81 9.46 -0.26 21.99
C GLY A 81 8.80 1.10 22.23
N ARG A 82 9.28 1.82 23.25
CA ARG A 82 8.80 3.15 23.62
C ARG A 82 9.96 4.13 23.74
N LEU A 83 9.75 5.36 23.27
CA LEU A 83 10.64 6.49 23.50
C LEU A 83 9.92 7.54 24.36
N LYS A 84 10.50 7.91 25.50
CA LYS A 84 10.03 8.99 26.38
C LYS A 84 10.74 10.31 26.05
N GLY A 85 10.04 11.43 26.18
CA GLY A 85 10.56 12.75 25.85
C GLY A 85 10.56 13.04 24.34
N TRP A 86 9.82 12.28 23.54
CA TRP A 86 9.76 12.41 22.09
C TRP A 86 8.31 12.43 21.61
N ARG A 87 8.04 13.24 20.59
CA ARG A 87 6.75 13.25 19.88
C ARG A 87 6.94 13.17 18.38
N ARG A 88 5.90 12.70 17.69
CA ARG A 88 5.80 12.66 16.24
C ARG A 88 5.18 13.95 15.70
N VAL A 89 5.77 14.54 14.67
CA VAL A 89 5.29 15.80 14.08
C VAL A 89 5.36 15.79 12.53
N PHE A 90 4.26 16.20 11.89
CA PHE A 90 4.13 16.35 10.44
C PHE A 90 4.53 17.76 9.98
N THR A 91 5.85 17.99 9.84
CA THR A 91 6.42 19.31 9.43
C THR A 91 7.45 19.21 8.30
N HIS A 92 7.73 18.00 7.81
CA HIS A 92 8.84 17.74 6.91
C HIS A 92 8.40 17.64 5.45
N GLN A 93 8.78 18.59 4.60
CA GLN A 93 8.55 18.52 3.15
C GLN A 93 9.56 17.57 2.49
N CYS A 94 9.21 16.30 2.40
CA CYS A 94 10.11 15.27 1.88
C CYS A 94 10.19 15.31 0.35
N ASN A 95 11.40 15.43 -0.20
CA ASN A 95 11.63 15.55 -1.64
C ASN A 95 10.98 14.40 -2.44
N ILE A 96 10.96 13.20 -1.87
CA ILE A 96 10.51 11.99 -2.52
C ILE A 96 9.00 12.01 -2.79
N PHE A 97 8.22 12.79 -2.03
CA PHE A 97 6.77 12.91 -2.23
C PHE A 97 6.46 13.72 -3.49
N PHE A 98 7.25 14.76 -3.75
CA PHE A 98 7.16 15.54 -4.98
C PHE A 98 7.62 14.72 -6.18
N ALA A 99 8.79 14.07 -6.09
CA ALA A 99 9.33 13.24 -7.15
C ALA A 99 8.41 12.07 -7.54
N ARG A 100 7.61 11.57 -6.59
CA ARG A 100 6.64 10.49 -6.81
C ARG A 100 5.24 10.97 -7.20
N GLY A 101 5.00 12.28 -7.22
CA GLY A 101 3.70 12.86 -7.53
C GLY A 101 2.60 12.53 -6.51
N ILE A 102 2.98 12.33 -5.23
CA ILE A 102 2.03 12.10 -4.13
C ILE A 102 1.85 13.31 -3.21
N ALA A 103 2.71 14.30 -3.33
CA ALA A 103 2.54 15.61 -2.72
C ALA A 103 1.41 16.38 -3.43
N ARG A 104 0.61 17.15 -2.67
CA ARG A 104 -0.38 18.09 -3.21
C ARG A 104 -0.03 19.52 -2.77
N PRO A 105 0.85 20.23 -3.50
CA PRO A 105 1.30 21.57 -3.10
C PRO A 105 0.15 22.58 -2.98
N GLU A 106 -0.89 22.43 -3.80
CA GLU A 106 -2.04 23.33 -3.84
C GLU A 106 -2.85 23.30 -2.54
N THR A 107 -2.93 22.14 -1.89
CA THR A 107 -3.59 21.94 -0.59
C THR A 107 -2.60 21.91 0.58
N ARG A 108 -1.30 22.05 0.30
CA ARG A 108 -0.18 21.90 1.25
C ARG A 108 -0.08 20.51 1.88
N GLU A 109 -0.77 19.49 1.36
CA GLU A 109 -0.69 18.10 1.83
C GLU A 109 0.58 17.43 1.30
N VAL A 110 1.72 17.86 1.84
CA VAL A 110 3.07 17.53 1.35
C VAL A 110 4.00 17.00 2.42
N SER A 111 3.59 17.05 3.69
CA SER A 111 4.48 16.72 4.79
C SER A 111 4.58 15.22 5.04
N SER A 112 5.79 14.78 5.32
CA SER A 112 6.12 13.51 5.95
C SER A 112 6.31 13.71 7.46
N LEU A 113 6.68 12.63 8.15
CA LEU A 113 6.79 12.57 9.59
C LEU A 113 8.25 12.73 10.05
N SER A 114 8.43 13.38 11.20
CA SER A 114 9.69 13.44 11.94
C SER A 114 9.41 13.28 13.43
N VAL A 115 10.46 13.15 14.25
CA VAL A 115 10.34 13.30 15.70
C VAL A 115 11.08 14.53 16.21
N GLU A 116 10.58 15.11 17.28
CA GLU A 116 11.23 16.17 18.03
C GLU A 116 11.16 15.89 19.53
N GLU A 117 12.13 16.42 20.27
CA GLU A 117 12.16 16.37 21.72
C GLU A 117 10.95 17.13 22.29
N HIS A 118 10.24 16.51 23.23
CA HIS A 118 9.09 17.11 23.89
C HIS A 118 8.90 16.50 25.28
N GLU A 119 9.07 17.33 26.31
CA GLU A 119 8.91 16.91 27.69
C GLU A 119 7.50 16.35 27.94
N GLY A 120 7.42 15.26 28.71
CA GLY A 120 6.15 14.59 29.03
C GLY A 120 5.49 13.82 27.88
N ALA A 121 6.02 13.87 26.66
CA ALA A 121 5.52 13.06 25.55
C ALA A 121 6.16 11.67 25.52
N GLU A 122 5.44 10.71 24.95
CA GLU A 122 6.00 9.40 24.64
C GLU A 122 5.40 8.83 23.36
N ILE A 123 6.20 8.04 22.64
CA ILE A 123 5.79 7.37 21.41
C ILE A 123 6.17 5.90 21.42
N VAL A 124 5.27 5.06 20.91
CA VAL A 124 5.56 3.67 20.56
C VAL A 124 6.24 3.65 19.18
N VAL A 125 7.33 2.90 19.08
CA VAL A 125 8.17 2.72 17.90
C VAL A 125 8.35 1.24 17.58
N SER A 126 8.78 0.93 16.37
CA SER A 126 9.41 -0.35 16.08
C SER A 126 10.89 -0.28 16.42
N LEU A 127 11.44 -1.37 16.93
CA LEU A 127 12.88 -1.58 17.14
C LEU A 127 13.31 -2.77 16.30
N PHE A 128 14.40 -2.64 15.58
CA PHE A 128 15.01 -3.73 14.82
C PHE A 128 16.49 -3.48 14.64
N GLU A 129 17.25 -4.55 14.44
CA GLU A 129 18.69 -4.49 14.24
C GLU A 129 19.05 -4.61 12.76
N VAL A 130 20.06 -3.86 12.35
CA VAL A 130 20.68 -3.91 11.03
C VAL A 130 22.20 -3.96 11.16
N ALA A 131 22.90 -4.35 10.09
CA ALA A 131 24.36 -4.30 10.07
C ALA A 131 24.88 -2.89 10.33
N ALA A 132 25.85 -2.76 11.22
CA ALA A 132 26.55 -1.51 11.51
C ALA A 132 27.87 -1.41 10.72
N SER A 133 27.89 -1.94 9.50
CA SER A 133 29.06 -1.79 8.61
C SER A 133 29.09 -0.37 8.05
N PRO A 134 30.28 0.16 7.70
CA PRO A 134 30.39 1.50 7.10
C PRO A 134 29.49 1.70 5.88
N ALA A 135 29.32 0.66 5.05
CA ALA A 135 28.45 0.69 3.87
C ALA A 135 26.96 0.77 4.25
N ALA A 136 26.52 0.03 5.27
CA ALA A 136 25.14 0.06 5.74
C ALA A 136 24.80 1.41 6.39
N ILE A 137 25.73 1.96 7.18
CA ILE A 137 25.59 3.29 7.78
C ILE A 137 25.52 4.38 6.69
N ALA A 138 26.43 4.35 5.72
CA ALA A 138 26.39 5.29 4.59
C ALA A 138 25.09 5.21 3.78
N ALA A 139 24.58 4.00 3.53
CA ALA A 139 23.30 3.80 2.85
C ALA A 139 22.11 4.34 3.67
N PHE A 140 22.15 4.17 4.99
CA PHE A 140 21.14 4.74 5.89
C PHE A 140 21.17 6.27 5.89
N ILE A 141 22.37 6.86 5.96
CA ILE A 141 22.57 8.33 5.93
C ILE A 141 22.10 8.91 4.60
N GLU A 142 22.42 8.30 3.46
CA GLU A 142 21.99 8.80 2.15
C GLU A 142 20.46 8.75 2.00
N ARG A 143 19.84 7.69 2.52
CA ARG A 143 18.38 7.55 2.47
C ARG A 143 17.68 8.58 3.34
N GLU A 144 18.13 8.73 4.58
CA GLU A 144 17.53 9.60 5.60
C GLU A 144 18.29 10.95 5.66
N HIS A 145 18.84 11.38 4.54
CA HIS A 145 19.78 12.51 4.39
C HIS A 145 19.26 13.83 4.97
N GLU A 146 17.95 14.03 4.92
CA GLU A 146 17.22 15.20 5.42
C GLU A 146 17.25 15.30 6.96
N PHE A 147 17.45 14.19 7.68
CA PHE A 147 17.27 14.09 9.13
C PHE A 147 18.56 14.23 9.96
N ARG A 148 18.38 14.67 11.21
CA ARG A 148 19.39 14.56 12.28
C ARG A 148 19.30 13.16 12.89
N PHE A 149 20.44 12.52 13.16
CA PHE A 149 20.48 11.19 13.76
C PHE A 149 20.74 11.28 15.26
N MET A 150 19.82 10.73 16.05
CA MET A 150 19.88 10.79 17.51
C MET A 150 20.02 9.41 18.12
N ALA A 151 20.98 9.24 19.02
CA ALA A 151 21.08 8.08 19.88
C ALA A 151 20.12 8.23 21.05
N VAL A 152 19.18 7.29 21.19
CA VAL A 152 18.15 7.27 22.25
C VAL A 152 18.19 5.97 23.03
N GLU A 153 17.70 5.98 24.27
CA GLU A 153 17.52 4.79 25.11
C GLU A 153 16.06 4.32 25.06
N PRO A 154 15.72 3.34 24.19
CA PRO A 154 14.38 2.81 24.14
C PRO A 154 14.03 1.99 25.38
N LEU A 155 12.74 1.97 25.68
CA LEU A 155 12.12 1.10 26.65
C LEU A 155 11.34 -0.01 25.95
N HIS A 156 11.18 -1.14 26.62
CA HIS A 156 10.10 -2.07 26.34
C HIS A 156 8.74 -1.44 26.69
N LEU A 157 7.64 -2.04 26.22
CA LEU A 157 6.29 -1.51 26.46
C LEU A 157 5.92 -1.49 27.95
N ASP A 158 6.45 -2.45 28.72
CA ASP A 158 6.33 -2.53 30.19
C ASP A 158 7.14 -1.45 30.94
N GLY A 159 7.90 -0.62 30.22
CA GLY A 159 8.70 0.46 30.77
C GLY A 159 10.11 0.03 31.22
N SER A 160 10.46 -1.25 31.11
CA SER A 160 11.82 -1.73 31.36
C SER A 160 12.77 -1.29 30.25
N SER A 161 14.08 -1.18 30.56
CA SER A 161 15.07 -0.78 29.56
C SER A 161 15.20 -1.84 28.46
N ALA A 162 15.24 -1.41 27.19
CA ALA A 162 15.52 -2.32 26.08
C ALA A 162 17.01 -2.74 25.97
N GLY A 163 17.85 -2.27 26.90
CA GLY A 163 19.24 -2.70 27.08
C GLY A 163 20.24 -2.23 26.02
N ARG A 164 19.78 -1.58 24.94
CA ARG A 164 20.61 -1.08 23.83
C ARG A 164 20.09 0.27 23.35
N ARG A 165 21.01 1.16 22.99
CA ARG A 165 20.66 2.42 22.33
C ARG A 165 20.18 2.17 20.90
N ALA A 166 19.28 3.03 20.43
CA ALA A 166 18.81 3.01 19.06
C ALA A 166 19.08 4.35 18.36
N VAL A 167 19.23 4.34 17.04
CA VAL A 167 19.16 5.56 16.23
C VAL A 167 17.70 5.91 15.95
N VAL A 168 17.33 7.18 16.11
CA VAL A 168 16.08 7.75 15.63
C VAL A 168 16.35 8.96 14.74
N CYS A 169 15.61 9.08 13.63
CA CYS A 169 15.68 10.22 12.73
C CYS A 169 14.85 11.39 13.28
N ALA A 170 15.52 12.40 13.81
CA ALA A 170 14.90 13.59 14.39
C ALA A 170 14.85 14.76 13.39
N ARG A 171 13.93 15.69 13.64
CA ARG A 171 13.84 16.96 12.93
C ARG A 171 15.18 17.69 12.98
N TRP A 172 15.57 18.24 11.84
CA TRP A 172 16.71 19.15 11.74
C TRP A 172 16.24 20.61 11.61
N ASN A 173 17.17 21.52 11.38
CA ASN A 173 16.85 22.87 10.90
C ASN A 173 17.45 23.07 9.51
N ASP A 174 16.76 23.85 8.68
CA ASP A 174 17.18 24.06 7.28
C ASP A 174 18.59 24.65 7.18
N GLY A 175 18.97 25.55 8.11
CA GLY A 175 20.26 26.20 8.10
C GLY A 175 21.43 25.22 8.25
N GLU A 176 21.35 24.32 9.22
CA GLU A 176 22.35 23.28 9.45
C GLU A 176 22.32 22.21 8.39
N TYR A 177 21.12 21.77 7.97
CA TYR A 177 20.98 20.81 6.89
C TYR A 177 21.63 21.33 5.59
N LYS A 178 21.33 22.57 5.19
CA LYS A 178 21.95 23.22 4.02
C LYS A 178 23.47 23.33 4.14
N ARG A 179 23.99 23.64 5.33
CA ARG A 179 25.44 23.75 5.56
C ARG A 179 26.16 22.40 5.55
N ARG A 180 25.59 21.37 6.18
CA ARG A 180 26.28 20.11 6.43
C ARG A 180 26.06 19.06 5.33
N ARG A 181 24.85 19.00 4.77
CA ARG A 181 24.46 17.90 3.88
C ARG A 181 23.86 18.33 2.55
N CYS A 182 23.30 19.54 2.43
CA CYS A 182 22.58 19.98 1.23
C CYS A 182 23.10 21.32 0.69
N PRO A 183 24.30 21.35 0.09
CA PRO A 183 24.85 22.58 -0.49
C PRO A 183 23.92 23.14 -1.59
N PRO A 184 24.07 24.42 -2.00
CA PRO A 184 23.09 25.10 -2.87
C PRO A 184 22.70 24.36 -4.15
N ALA A 185 23.66 23.70 -4.82
CA ALA A 185 23.37 22.91 -6.02
C ALA A 185 22.52 21.67 -5.72
N GLU A 186 22.74 21.02 -4.58
CA GLU A 186 21.96 19.88 -4.11
C GLU A 186 20.54 20.29 -3.73
N TRP A 187 20.41 21.44 -3.05
CA TRP A 187 19.11 22.01 -2.72
C TRP A 187 18.30 22.33 -3.99
N GLN A 188 18.93 23.01 -4.96
CA GLN A 188 18.28 23.33 -6.21
C GLN A 188 17.82 22.07 -6.95
N ARG A 189 18.63 21.01 -6.95
CA ARG A 189 18.29 19.72 -7.58
C ARG A 189 17.13 19.01 -6.89
N ARG A 190 17.04 19.05 -5.56
CA ARG A 190 16.03 18.31 -4.78
C ARG A 190 14.71 19.06 -4.60
N TYR A 191 14.78 20.38 -4.46
CA TYR A 191 13.67 21.22 -3.99
C TYR A 191 13.36 22.41 -4.91
N GLY A 192 14.37 22.89 -5.64
CA GLY A 192 14.25 24.10 -6.45
C GLY A 192 13.20 23.99 -7.56
N GLU A 193 13.03 22.81 -8.15
CA GLU A 193 11.98 22.56 -9.16
C GLU A 193 10.55 22.57 -8.59
N TYR A 194 10.41 22.42 -7.26
CA TYR A 194 9.12 22.41 -6.56
C TYR A 194 8.82 23.72 -5.83
N GLY A 195 9.71 24.71 -5.91
CA GLY A 195 9.56 25.98 -5.17
C GLY A 195 9.63 25.81 -3.65
N VAL A 196 10.35 24.79 -3.17
CA VAL A 196 10.51 24.54 -1.73
C VAL A 196 11.77 25.24 -1.22
N ASP A 197 11.57 26.30 -0.44
CA ASP A 197 12.65 27.10 0.15
C ASP A 197 13.04 26.66 1.58
N THR A 198 12.13 25.93 2.24
CA THR A 198 12.29 25.40 3.61
C THR A 198 11.70 24.00 3.69
N ILE A 199 12.42 23.00 4.21
CA ILE A 199 11.86 21.63 4.34
C ILE A 199 11.26 21.38 5.72
N TRP A 200 11.67 22.15 6.72
CA TRP A 200 11.16 22.08 8.09
C TRP A 200 10.22 23.25 8.36
N THR A 201 8.91 23.07 8.11
CA THR A 201 7.92 24.17 8.15
C THR A 201 6.65 23.78 8.90
N ASP A 202 6.02 24.79 9.49
CA ASP A 202 4.78 24.64 10.26
C ASP A 202 3.53 24.98 9.41
N ASN A 203 3.72 25.21 8.10
CA ASN A 203 2.66 25.62 7.18
C ASN A 203 2.34 24.53 6.13
N VAL A 204 2.18 23.30 6.59
CA VAL A 204 1.94 22.12 5.74
C VAL A 204 0.99 21.14 6.41
N LEU A 205 0.32 20.32 5.62
CA LEU A 205 -0.52 19.21 6.08
C LEU A 205 0.15 17.87 5.75
N PRO A 206 -0.22 16.78 6.45
CA PRO A 206 0.23 15.44 6.10
C PRO A 206 -0.05 15.12 4.62
N CYS A 207 0.93 14.57 3.92
CA CYS A 207 0.67 13.91 2.65
C CYS A 207 -0.31 12.76 2.91
N ARG A 208 -1.50 12.81 2.31
CA ARG A 208 -2.60 11.91 2.66
C ARG A 208 -2.25 10.43 2.47
N VAL A 209 -1.62 10.08 1.34
CA VAL A 209 -1.16 8.73 1.03
C VAL A 209 -0.18 8.21 2.10
N TYR A 210 0.76 9.07 2.50
CA TYR A 210 1.77 8.71 3.50
C TYR A 210 1.19 8.61 4.91
N LEU A 211 0.32 9.55 5.29
CA LEU A 211 -0.37 9.53 6.58
C LEU A 211 -1.17 8.23 6.74
N ARG A 212 -1.99 7.90 5.74
CA ARG A 212 -2.76 6.65 5.72
C ARG A 212 -1.85 5.43 5.87
N HIS A 213 -0.74 5.40 5.15
CA HIS A 213 0.23 4.32 5.25
C HIS A 213 0.79 4.16 6.67
N CYS A 214 1.14 5.26 7.34
CA CYS A 214 1.64 5.24 8.72
C CYS A 214 0.55 4.80 9.72
N VAL A 215 -0.69 5.24 9.55
CA VAL A 215 -1.83 4.80 10.40
C VAL A 215 -2.01 3.30 10.30
N LEU A 216 -2.03 2.74 9.08
CA LEU A 216 -2.16 1.30 8.88
C LEU A 216 -0.93 0.53 9.38
N ALA A 217 0.27 1.09 9.26
CA ALA A 217 1.47 0.48 9.82
C ALA A 217 1.38 0.39 11.35
N ALA A 218 0.97 1.47 12.02
CA ALA A 218 0.76 1.50 13.47
C ALA A 218 -0.35 0.53 13.90
N GLN A 219 -1.46 0.47 13.15
CA GLN A 219 -2.56 -0.45 13.41
C GLN A 219 -2.13 -1.92 13.36
N ARG A 220 -1.32 -2.30 12.37
CA ARG A 220 -0.79 -3.67 12.24
C ARG A 220 0.25 -3.99 13.29
N LEU A 221 1.02 -2.99 13.74
CA LEU A 221 2.01 -3.18 14.79
C LEU A 221 1.34 -3.54 16.13
N GLY A 222 0.18 -2.95 16.42
CA GLY A 222 -0.64 -3.31 17.58
C GLY A 222 -1.53 -2.17 18.06
N SER A 223 -2.48 -2.47 18.96
CA SER A 223 -3.41 -1.46 19.51
C SER A 223 -2.70 -0.32 20.22
N GLU A 224 -1.62 -0.62 20.94
CA GLU A 224 -0.83 0.38 21.65
C GLU A 224 -0.07 1.31 20.71
N ALA A 225 0.58 0.74 19.69
CA ALA A 225 1.20 1.51 18.62
C ALA A 225 0.20 2.39 17.86
N HIS A 226 -1.00 1.85 17.58
CA HIS A 226 -2.07 2.59 16.93
C HIS A 226 -2.55 3.78 17.76
N ALA A 227 -2.86 3.57 19.05
CA ALA A 227 -3.25 4.64 19.96
C ALA A 227 -2.15 5.70 20.07
N SER A 228 -0.91 5.26 20.29
CA SER A 228 0.26 6.16 20.34
C SER A 228 0.47 6.93 19.03
N PHE A 229 0.16 6.36 17.87
CA PHE A 229 0.27 7.07 16.60
C PHE A 229 -0.86 8.10 16.42
N LEU A 230 -2.10 7.75 16.76
CA LEU A 230 -3.25 8.63 16.61
C LEU A 230 -3.23 9.83 17.58
N ASP A 231 -2.81 9.60 18.82
CA ASP A 231 -2.88 10.59 19.91
C ASP A 231 -1.52 11.25 20.20
N GLY A 232 -0.43 10.52 20.01
CA GLY A 232 0.94 11.02 20.24
C GLY A 232 1.62 11.64 19.02
N SER A 233 0.90 11.74 17.89
CA SER A 233 1.38 12.43 16.68
C SER A 233 0.55 13.67 16.41
N VAL A 234 1.23 14.79 16.15
CA VAL A 234 0.60 16.09 15.89
C VAL A 234 0.91 16.59 14.48
N LEU A 235 0.06 17.48 13.98
CA LEU A 235 0.27 18.20 12.74
C LEU A 235 1.34 19.29 12.90
N SER A 236 1.53 20.07 11.84
CA SER A 236 2.48 21.18 11.78
C SER A 236 2.20 22.30 12.78
N ASP A 237 0.95 22.45 13.21
CA ASP A 237 0.51 23.35 14.27
C ASP A 237 0.90 22.89 15.69
N ARG A 238 1.41 21.65 15.82
CA ARG A 238 1.78 20.98 17.09
C ARG A 238 0.63 20.82 18.09
N THR A 239 -0.60 21.04 17.66
CA THR A 239 -1.79 20.99 18.52
C THR A 239 -2.80 19.99 18.01
N THR A 240 -3.02 19.92 16.70
CA THR A 240 -3.99 19.01 16.10
C THR A 240 -3.40 17.61 16.06
N THR A 241 -4.05 16.65 16.72
CA THR A 241 -3.61 15.25 16.68
C THR A 241 -4.01 14.58 15.36
N VAL A 242 -3.32 13.48 15.01
CA VAL A 242 -3.72 12.66 13.86
C VAL A 242 -5.16 12.16 14.01
N ARG A 243 -5.59 11.78 15.22
CA ARG A 243 -6.99 11.38 15.48
C ARG A 243 -7.97 12.47 15.09
N GLN A 244 -7.73 13.71 15.52
CA GLN A 244 -8.58 14.85 15.21
C GLN A 244 -8.58 15.15 13.72
N HIS A 245 -7.42 15.09 13.08
CA HIS A 245 -7.30 15.33 11.64
C HIS A 245 -8.07 14.29 10.81
N LEU A 246 -7.95 13.00 11.13
CA LEU A 246 -8.70 11.94 10.45
C LEU A 246 -10.21 12.02 10.70
N ALA A 247 -10.63 12.51 11.87
CA ALA A 247 -12.05 12.74 12.15
C ALA A 247 -12.63 13.89 11.30
N ALA A 248 -11.83 14.93 11.03
CA ALA A 248 -12.20 16.03 10.15
C ALA A 248 -12.14 15.65 8.67
N GLU A 249 -11.16 14.82 8.30
CA GLU A 249 -10.86 14.42 6.91
C GLU A 249 -10.85 12.89 6.76
N PRO A 250 -11.98 12.20 6.96
CA PRO A 250 -12.03 10.73 6.96
C PRO A 250 -11.61 10.12 5.61
N GLY A 251 -11.81 10.84 4.51
CA GLY A 251 -11.40 10.41 3.17
C GLY A 251 -9.88 10.23 3.00
N ILE A 252 -9.06 10.63 3.98
CA ILE A 252 -7.62 10.29 4.00
C ILE A 252 -7.44 8.77 4.05
N MET A 253 -8.33 8.06 4.76
CA MET A 253 -8.27 6.60 4.88
C MET A 253 -8.72 5.85 3.62
N ASP A 254 -9.23 6.56 2.62
CA ASP A 254 -9.61 6.02 1.30
C ASP A 254 -8.51 6.21 0.25
N GLU A 255 -7.45 6.98 0.57
CA GLU A 255 -6.37 7.27 -0.38
C GLU A 255 -5.60 6.01 -0.78
N LEU A 256 -5.33 5.88 -2.08
CA LEU A 256 -4.56 4.75 -2.62
C LEU A 256 -3.15 5.24 -2.95
N PRO A 257 -2.09 4.50 -2.59
CA PRO A 257 -0.76 4.81 -3.11
C PRO A 257 -0.77 4.69 -4.64
N PRO A 258 0.02 5.50 -5.35
CA PRO A 258 0.16 5.36 -6.80
C PRO A 258 0.72 3.96 -7.13
N PRO A 259 0.44 3.41 -8.32
CA PRO A 259 0.89 2.08 -8.74
C PRO A 259 2.40 1.83 -8.57
N SER A 260 3.22 2.87 -8.71
CA SER A 260 4.68 2.80 -8.52
C SER A 260 5.13 2.60 -7.07
N LEU A 261 4.26 2.88 -6.09
CA LEU A 261 4.53 2.79 -4.65
C LEU A 261 3.79 1.67 -3.95
N ILE A 262 2.96 0.97 -4.70
CA ILE A 262 2.40 -0.30 -4.29
C ILE A 262 3.57 -1.29 -4.33
N GLY A 263 4.24 -1.45 -3.17
CA GLY A 263 5.01 -2.66 -2.91
C GLY A 263 4.11 -3.86 -3.15
N ARG A 264 4.67 -4.96 -3.63
CA ARG A 264 3.90 -6.12 -4.08
C ARG A 264 2.84 -6.58 -3.05
N ASP A 265 3.07 -6.33 -1.75
CA ASP A 265 2.23 -6.71 -0.58
C ASP A 265 1.36 -5.57 0.03
N ALA A 266 1.28 -4.39 -0.60
CA ALA A 266 0.56 -3.24 -0.01
C ALA A 266 -0.86 -3.05 -0.57
N LEU A 267 -1.15 -3.61 -1.75
CA LEU A 267 -2.42 -3.43 -2.44
C LEU A 267 -3.57 -4.18 -1.78
N LEU A 268 -3.30 -5.36 -1.21
CA LEU A 268 -4.31 -6.30 -0.74
C LEU A 268 -4.86 -5.95 0.63
N ASN A 269 -3.98 -5.56 1.56
CA ASN A 269 -4.40 -5.06 2.87
C ASN A 269 -5.18 -3.74 2.79
N LEU A 270 -5.06 -2.99 1.70
CA LEU A 270 -5.81 -1.78 1.40
C LEU A 270 -7.31 -2.04 1.22
N LEU A 271 -7.65 -3.22 0.69
CA LEU A 271 -8.98 -3.57 0.19
C LEU A 271 -9.75 -4.49 1.13
N VAL A 272 -9.08 -5.19 2.05
CA VAL A 272 -9.74 -5.93 3.13
C VAL A 272 -10.24 -4.98 4.25
N GLY A 273 -9.60 -3.83 4.46
CA GLY A 273 -9.96 -2.89 5.53
C GLY A 273 -11.21 -2.03 5.31
N LEU A 274 -11.84 -2.07 4.12
CA LEU A 274 -12.99 -1.24 3.76
C LEU A 274 -14.37 -1.87 4.07
N GLN A 275 -14.44 -3.00 4.78
CA GLN A 275 -15.72 -3.66 5.05
C GLN A 275 -16.03 -3.84 6.54
N HIS A 276 -16.51 -2.79 7.20
CA HIS A 276 -17.41 -2.91 8.36
C HIS A 276 -18.38 -1.71 8.44
N HIS A 277 -19.41 -1.74 7.59
CA HIS A 277 -20.71 -1.13 7.88
C HIS A 277 -21.83 -1.99 7.28
N PRO A 278 -22.96 -2.22 7.99
CA PRO A 278 -24.03 -3.06 7.49
C PRO A 278 -25.09 -2.21 6.75
N ARG A 279 -25.48 -2.58 5.53
CA ARG A 279 -26.81 -2.35 4.89
C ARG A 279 -26.85 -2.74 3.39
N PRO A 280 -28.04 -2.87 2.77
CA PRO A 280 -28.92 -4.02 2.82
C PRO A 280 -28.93 -4.78 1.47
N SER A 281 -29.51 -5.98 1.50
CA SER A 281 -29.66 -6.95 0.41
C SER A 281 -30.19 -6.39 -0.93
N PRO A 282 -29.63 -6.79 -2.09
CA PRO A 282 -30.33 -6.69 -3.37
C PRO A 282 -31.20 -7.94 -3.63
N SER A 283 -32.37 -7.70 -4.23
CA SER A 283 -33.34 -8.71 -4.69
C SER A 283 -32.90 -9.43 -5.98
N PRO A 284 -33.42 -10.64 -6.29
CA PRO A 284 -32.90 -11.49 -7.36
C PRO A 284 -33.69 -11.33 -8.68
N LEU A 285 -32.99 -11.22 -9.82
CA LEU A 285 -33.37 -11.61 -11.20
C LEU A 285 -32.18 -11.17 -12.09
N ALA A 286 -31.60 -11.95 -13.01
CA ALA A 286 -32.13 -13.01 -13.83
C ALA A 286 -31.03 -13.99 -14.26
N LEU A 287 -31.42 -15.26 -14.43
CA LEU A 287 -30.61 -16.37 -14.89
C LEU A 287 -31.39 -17.06 -16.02
N HIS A 288 -30.86 -17.07 -17.24
CA HIS A 288 -31.17 -17.98 -18.37
C HIS A 288 -30.28 -17.55 -19.55
N THR A 289 -29.52 -18.41 -20.25
CA THR A 289 -29.93 -19.69 -20.82
C THR A 289 -28.68 -20.49 -21.24
N ALA A 290 -28.68 -21.79 -20.96
CA ALA A 290 -27.86 -22.77 -21.68
C ALA A 290 -28.74 -23.46 -22.74
N ARG A 291 -28.21 -23.63 -23.96
CA ARG A 291 -28.74 -24.62 -24.91
C ARG A 291 -27.62 -25.11 -25.83
N ILE A 292 -27.37 -26.41 -25.76
CA ILE A 292 -26.43 -27.20 -26.55
C ILE A 292 -27.05 -27.53 -27.91
N MET A 293 -26.26 -27.48 -29.00
CA MET A 293 -26.36 -28.40 -30.14
C MET A 293 -25.00 -28.59 -30.84
N LEU A 294 -24.85 -29.79 -31.40
CA LEU A 294 -23.64 -30.48 -31.85
C LEU A 294 -23.50 -30.43 -33.40
N LEU A 295 -22.26 -30.64 -33.89
CA LEU A 295 -21.80 -31.04 -35.26
C LEU A 295 -21.42 -29.94 -36.28
N SER A 296 -20.10 -29.82 -36.55
CA SER A 296 -19.41 -30.21 -37.81
C SER A 296 -18.28 -29.28 -38.28
N ALA A 297 -17.13 -29.92 -38.56
CA ALA A 297 -16.04 -29.59 -39.50
C ALA A 297 -15.02 -28.48 -39.15
N ARG A 298 -13.73 -28.88 -39.32
CA ARG A 298 -12.45 -28.22 -38.98
C ARG A 298 -12.11 -27.02 -39.91
N PRO A 299 -11.04 -26.26 -39.60
CA PRO A 299 -9.71 -26.65 -40.08
C PRO A 299 -8.67 -26.81 -38.97
N SER A 300 -7.75 -27.72 -39.25
CA SER A 300 -6.53 -28.05 -38.50
C SER A 300 -5.65 -26.81 -38.33
N PHE A 301 -5.31 -26.47 -37.09
CA PHE A 301 -4.12 -25.68 -36.78
C PHE A 301 -3.15 -26.55 -35.98
N ASP A 302 -1.90 -26.51 -36.43
CA ASP A 302 -0.81 -27.37 -35.99
C ASP A 302 -0.56 -27.33 -34.48
N SER A 303 -0.28 -28.51 -33.98
CA SER A 303 0.03 -28.86 -32.61
C SER A 303 1.22 -28.08 -32.05
N CYS A 304 0.96 -27.22 -31.07
CA CYS A 304 1.85 -27.10 -29.92
C CYS A 304 1.39 -28.06 -28.83
N ASP A 305 2.38 -28.72 -28.26
CA ASP A 305 2.31 -29.98 -27.57
C ASP A 305 1.68 -29.89 -26.16
N ARG A 306 1.27 -31.07 -25.72
CA ARG A 306 0.48 -31.42 -24.54
C ARG A 306 1.13 -31.00 -23.22
N SER A 307 0.54 -30.04 -22.53
CA SER A 307 0.52 -30.05 -21.06
C SER A 307 -0.92 -29.87 -20.58
N GLY A 308 -1.49 -30.94 -20.03
CA GLY A 308 -2.88 -31.00 -19.57
C GLY A 308 -3.16 -30.23 -18.28
N ASP A 309 -2.27 -29.31 -17.88
CA ASP A 309 -2.24 -28.68 -16.56
C ASP A 309 -2.58 -27.18 -16.59
N CYS A 310 -3.47 -26.78 -17.51
CA CYS A 310 -3.89 -25.37 -17.61
C CYS A 310 -4.94 -25.05 -16.54
N SER A 311 -4.54 -24.32 -15.51
CA SER A 311 -5.47 -23.80 -14.49
C SER A 311 -6.21 -22.57 -15.00
N VAL A 312 -7.46 -22.38 -14.55
CA VAL A 312 -8.30 -21.21 -14.89
C VAL A 312 -8.57 -20.41 -13.63
N PHE A 313 -8.22 -19.12 -13.64
CA PHE A 313 -8.57 -18.21 -12.56
C PHE A 313 -9.98 -17.65 -12.81
N VAL A 314 -10.92 -17.93 -11.91
CA VAL A 314 -12.30 -17.44 -12.00
C VAL A 314 -12.46 -16.21 -11.12
N VAL A 315 -12.73 -15.08 -11.75
CA VAL A 315 -12.94 -13.79 -11.08
C VAL A 315 -14.30 -13.80 -10.38
N SER A 316 -14.28 -13.68 -9.05
CA SER A 316 -15.47 -13.45 -8.23
C SER A 316 -15.74 -11.96 -8.01
N GLN A 317 -14.67 -11.14 -7.97
CA GLN A 317 -14.76 -9.71 -7.73
C GLN A 317 -13.68 -8.95 -8.51
N VAL A 318 -14.09 -7.89 -9.20
CA VAL A 318 -13.19 -6.89 -9.77
C VAL A 318 -12.90 -5.84 -8.70
N VAL A 319 -11.66 -5.76 -8.25
CA VAL A 319 -11.28 -4.88 -7.13
C VAL A 319 -10.71 -3.56 -7.62
N ASN A 320 -9.95 -3.58 -8.71
CA ASN A 320 -9.51 -2.39 -9.42
C ASN A 320 -9.38 -2.70 -10.91
N ALA A 321 -10.05 -1.91 -11.75
CA ALA A 321 -9.97 -2.01 -13.21
C ALA A 321 -9.48 -0.70 -13.83
N SER A 322 -8.54 0.00 -13.16
CA SER A 322 -8.21 1.39 -13.45
C SER A 322 -7.87 1.66 -14.91
N GLY A 323 -7.47 0.66 -15.71
CA GLY A 323 -7.53 0.64 -17.19
C GLY A 323 -6.86 1.82 -17.92
N GLY A 324 -6.23 2.73 -17.18
CA GLY A 324 -5.68 3.99 -17.64
C GLY A 324 -4.24 3.80 -18.09
N ARG A 325 -3.44 4.88 -18.04
CA ARG A 325 -2.06 4.87 -18.55
C ARG A 325 -1.14 3.81 -17.93
N THR A 326 -1.51 3.24 -16.79
CA THR A 326 -0.71 2.26 -16.04
C THR A 326 -1.10 0.80 -16.29
N GLY A 327 -2.26 0.51 -16.92
CA GLY A 327 -2.70 -0.85 -17.26
C GLY A 327 -2.72 -1.83 -16.07
N CYS A 328 -3.04 -1.36 -14.86
CA CYS A 328 -3.06 -2.21 -13.67
C CYS A 328 -4.47 -2.71 -13.37
N PHE A 329 -4.61 -4.02 -13.18
CA PHE A 329 -5.84 -4.71 -12.84
C PHE A 329 -5.66 -5.57 -11.60
N LEU A 330 -6.70 -5.60 -10.76
CA LEU A 330 -6.73 -6.39 -9.55
C LEU A 330 -8.05 -7.15 -9.47
N TYR A 331 -7.94 -8.46 -9.38
CA TYR A 331 -9.06 -9.39 -9.30
C TYR A 331 -8.95 -10.24 -8.06
N ARG A 332 -10.09 -10.51 -7.42
CA ARG A 332 -10.26 -11.60 -6.46
C ARG A 332 -11.04 -12.72 -7.11
N GLY A 333 -10.69 -13.95 -6.76
CA GLY A 333 -11.23 -15.12 -7.43
C GLY A 333 -10.72 -16.42 -6.84
N SER A 334 -11.01 -17.51 -7.53
CA SER A 334 -10.58 -18.85 -7.17
C SER A 334 -9.93 -19.54 -8.36
N LEU A 335 -8.95 -20.38 -8.10
CA LEU A 335 -8.34 -21.21 -9.14
C LEU A 335 -9.15 -22.49 -9.36
N ILE A 336 -9.34 -22.88 -10.62
CA ILE A 336 -9.79 -24.21 -11.02
C ILE A 336 -8.60 -24.94 -11.65
N THR A 337 -8.29 -26.15 -11.18
CA THR A 337 -7.21 -26.96 -11.73
C THR A 337 -7.74 -28.23 -12.41
N PRO A 338 -7.04 -28.77 -13.42
CA PRO A 338 -7.47 -29.97 -14.13
C PRO A 338 -7.29 -31.27 -13.32
N GLN A 339 -6.62 -31.24 -12.17
CA GLN A 339 -6.31 -32.43 -11.37
C GLN A 339 -7.53 -33.02 -10.62
N PRO A 340 -7.50 -34.34 -10.36
CA PRO A 340 -8.71 -35.11 -10.05
C PRO A 340 -9.05 -35.04 -8.55
N ARG A 341 -10.29 -34.67 -8.23
CA ARG A 341 -10.85 -34.87 -6.89
C ARG A 341 -10.96 -36.37 -6.63
N SER A 342 -10.05 -36.97 -5.85
CA SER A 342 -10.23 -38.33 -5.34
C SER A 342 -11.05 -38.32 -4.05
N HIS A 343 -12.25 -38.89 -4.10
CA HIS A 343 -12.68 -40.02 -3.25
C HIS A 343 -14.16 -40.35 -3.51
N THR A 344 -14.41 -41.15 -4.54
CA THR A 344 -15.38 -42.24 -4.45
C THR A 344 -14.59 -43.55 -4.59
N PRO A 345 -14.82 -44.57 -3.75
CA PRO A 345 -14.05 -45.81 -3.82
C PRO A 345 -14.47 -46.65 -5.03
N ASP A 346 -13.45 -47.13 -5.75
CA ASP A 346 -13.35 -48.25 -6.69
C ASP A 346 -14.45 -48.54 -7.73
N CYS A 347 -14.02 -48.63 -9.00
CA CYS A 347 -13.98 -49.88 -9.78
C CYS A 347 -13.61 -49.55 -11.24
N SER A 348 -12.38 -49.85 -11.68
CA SER A 348 -12.06 -50.38 -13.04
C SER A 348 -10.54 -50.36 -13.34
N PRO A 349 -10.04 -51.29 -14.17
CA PRO A 349 -8.62 -51.65 -14.22
C PRO A 349 -7.77 -50.73 -15.11
N ARG A 350 -6.54 -50.47 -14.67
CA ARG A 350 -5.50 -49.74 -15.40
C ARG A 350 -4.95 -50.57 -16.56
N VAL A 351 -5.05 -50.06 -17.79
CA VAL A 351 -4.29 -50.56 -18.95
C VAL A 351 -2.95 -49.82 -19.01
N ARG A 352 -1.84 -50.56 -18.91
CA ARG A 352 -0.48 -50.05 -19.17
C ARG A 352 -0.21 -50.11 -20.68
N PHE A 353 0.09 -48.98 -21.30
CA PHE A 353 0.77 -48.94 -22.60
C PHE A 353 2.26 -48.62 -22.36
N GLN A 354 3.13 -49.52 -22.83
CA GLN A 354 4.56 -49.25 -23.03
C GLN A 354 4.71 -48.55 -24.39
N GLN A 355 5.52 -47.49 -24.47
CA GLN A 355 5.98 -46.91 -25.73
C GLN A 355 7.45 -47.26 -25.99
N PRO A 356 7.84 -47.46 -27.27
CA PRO A 356 9.23 -47.60 -27.66
C PRO A 356 9.90 -46.23 -27.89
N GLN A 357 11.18 -46.15 -27.53
CA GLN A 357 12.07 -45.04 -27.87
C GLN A 357 12.33 -45.02 -29.39
N GLN A 358 12.30 -43.81 -29.97
CA GLN A 358 13.30 -43.23 -30.88
C GLN A 358 12.66 -42.21 -31.84
N SER A 359 13.11 -40.96 -31.81
CA SER A 359 13.69 -40.29 -32.98
C SER A 359 14.28 -38.93 -32.60
N LEU A 360 15.39 -38.62 -33.27
CA LEU A 360 16.19 -37.41 -33.25
C LEU A 360 15.41 -36.22 -33.81
N ASP A 361 15.55 -35.03 -33.21
CA ASP A 361 15.26 -33.79 -33.92
C ASP A 361 16.33 -32.71 -33.70
N LEU A 362 16.58 -32.01 -34.80
CA LEU A 362 17.65 -31.05 -35.06
C LEU A 362 17.49 -29.75 -34.26
N LEU A 363 18.57 -29.36 -33.59
CA LEU A 363 18.71 -28.10 -32.86
C LEU A 363 18.80 -26.89 -33.82
N LEU A 364 17.92 -25.91 -33.66
CA LEU A 364 18.18 -24.51 -34.01
C LEU A 364 18.55 -23.76 -32.71
N PRO A 365 19.67 -23.00 -32.66
CA PRO A 365 20.08 -22.33 -31.44
C PRO A 365 19.39 -20.97 -31.27
N GLY A 366 18.81 -20.73 -30.08
CA GLY A 366 18.61 -19.38 -29.54
C GLY A 366 17.16 -18.93 -29.32
N SER A 367 16.41 -19.59 -28.43
CA SER A 367 15.19 -19.01 -27.83
C SER A 367 15.57 -18.21 -26.56
N PRO A 368 15.19 -16.92 -26.43
CA PRO A 368 15.52 -16.12 -25.28
C PRO A 368 14.39 -16.19 -24.24
N CYS A 369 14.38 -17.18 -23.34
CA CYS A 369 13.72 -17.10 -22.01
C CYS A 369 13.77 -18.40 -21.16
N ALA A 370 14.72 -19.32 -21.36
CA ALA A 370 14.71 -20.60 -20.61
C ALA A 370 14.96 -20.47 -19.09
N ALA A 371 15.47 -19.33 -18.59
CA ALA A 371 15.90 -19.20 -17.20
C ALA A 371 14.77 -18.86 -16.19
N ASP A 372 13.61 -18.38 -16.65
CA ASP A 372 12.48 -18.01 -15.76
C ASP A 372 11.39 -19.11 -15.69
N GLU A 373 11.43 -20.12 -16.56
CA GLU A 373 10.45 -21.23 -16.57
C GLU A 373 10.77 -22.31 -15.51
N GLU A 374 12.02 -22.41 -15.07
CA GLU A 374 12.47 -23.50 -14.17
C GLU A 374 11.95 -23.32 -12.72
N GLU A 375 11.74 -22.07 -12.26
CA GLU A 375 11.17 -21.79 -10.94
C GLU A 375 9.63 -21.97 -10.91
N ALA A 376 8.96 -21.83 -12.06
CA ALA A 376 7.53 -22.06 -12.21
C ALA A 376 7.13 -23.56 -12.16
N ALA A 377 8.06 -24.47 -12.46
CA ALA A 377 7.78 -25.89 -12.63
C ALA A 377 7.48 -26.65 -11.32
N ASN A 378 7.77 -26.07 -10.15
CA ASN A 378 7.62 -26.75 -8.85
C ASN A 378 6.42 -26.30 -8.01
N LEU A 379 5.63 -25.33 -8.48
CA LEU A 379 4.49 -24.83 -7.70
C LEU A 379 3.24 -25.68 -7.94
N ASN A 380 2.81 -26.42 -6.91
CA ASN A 380 1.57 -27.19 -6.96
C ASN A 380 0.34 -26.29 -6.77
N LEU A 381 -0.12 -25.67 -7.86
CA LEU A 381 -1.30 -24.80 -7.85
C LEU A 381 -2.59 -25.49 -7.38
N SER A 382 -2.68 -26.82 -7.44
CA SER A 382 -3.87 -27.56 -6.96
C SER A 382 -4.08 -27.43 -5.44
N ALA A 383 -3.03 -27.14 -4.66
CA ALA A 383 -3.15 -26.91 -3.22
C ALA A 383 -3.98 -25.66 -2.87
N TYR A 384 -4.17 -24.76 -3.84
CA TYR A 384 -4.90 -23.50 -3.68
C TYR A 384 -6.28 -23.51 -4.34
N GLU A 385 -6.73 -24.66 -4.89
CA GLU A 385 -8.07 -24.78 -5.47
C GLU A 385 -9.16 -24.49 -4.42
N GLY A 386 -10.10 -23.61 -4.78
CA GLY A 386 -11.20 -23.21 -3.89
C GLY A 386 -10.84 -22.19 -2.81
N GLN A 387 -9.58 -21.77 -2.68
CA GLN A 387 -9.20 -20.65 -1.84
C GLN A 387 -9.51 -19.32 -2.53
N GLU A 388 -9.76 -18.27 -1.74
CA GLU A 388 -9.81 -16.91 -2.27
C GLU A 388 -8.38 -16.42 -2.53
N LEU A 389 -8.10 -16.14 -3.80
CA LEU A 389 -6.82 -15.71 -4.29
C LEU A 389 -6.95 -14.33 -4.92
N THR A 390 -5.82 -13.64 -5.03
CA THR A 390 -5.75 -12.34 -5.67
C THR A 390 -4.80 -12.36 -6.85
N LEU A 391 -5.32 -11.94 -8.00
CA LEU A 391 -4.56 -11.81 -9.24
C LEU A 391 -4.30 -10.34 -9.53
N TYR A 392 -3.03 -9.95 -9.50
CA TYR A 392 -2.55 -8.64 -9.90
C TYR A 392 -1.97 -8.70 -11.31
N MET A 393 -2.54 -7.95 -12.24
CA MET A 393 -1.98 -7.78 -13.57
C MET A 393 -1.51 -6.34 -13.76
N SER A 394 -0.33 -6.16 -14.34
CA SER A 394 0.22 -4.83 -14.62
C SER A 394 0.99 -4.82 -15.93
N TYR A 395 0.93 -3.67 -16.61
CA TYR A 395 1.81 -3.35 -17.72
C TYR A 395 2.98 -2.53 -17.21
N GLU A 396 4.19 -3.06 -17.34
CA GLU A 396 5.41 -2.31 -17.03
C GLU A 396 5.89 -1.63 -18.30
N GLU A 397 6.15 -0.33 -18.24
CA GLU A 397 6.86 0.31 -19.34
C GLU A 397 8.25 -0.31 -19.44
N ALA A 398 8.62 -0.81 -20.62
CA ALA A 398 9.91 -1.47 -20.81
C ALA A 398 11.04 -0.55 -20.30
N SER A 399 11.91 -1.08 -19.43
CA SER A 399 13.04 -0.32 -18.93
C SER A 399 13.92 0.17 -20.10
N PRO A 400 14.68 1.27 -19.95
CA PRO A 400 15.58 1.74 -21.01
C PRO A 400 16.54 0.64 -21.52
N LYS A 401 16.98 -0.26 -20.62
CA LYS A 401 17.81 -1.42 -20.99
C LYS A 401 17.05 -2.44 -21.85
N ILE A 402 15.79 -2.73 -21.54
CA ILE A 402 14.94 -3.63 -22.34
C ILE A 402 14.61 -2.98 -23.69
N LYS A 403 14.25 -1.69 -23.70
CA LYS A 403 14.04 -0.91 -24.94
C LYS A 403 15.28 -0.94 -25.84
N GLN A 404 16.47 -0.79 -25.27
CA GLN A 404 17.75 -0.85 -26.01
C GLN A 404 18.09 -2.26 -26.53
N ARG A 405 17.75 -3.31 -25.79
CA ARG A 405 17.90 -4.70 -26.26
C ARG A 405 16.93 -4.99 -27.41
N LEU A 406 15.66 -4.63 -27.26
CA LEU A 406 14.63 -4.82 -28.29
C LEU A 406 14.96 -4.04 -29.58
N SER A 407 15.50 -2.81 -29.47
CA SER A 407 15.91 -2.03 -30.64
C SER A 407 17.05 -2.68 -31.43
N ARG A 408 17.88 -3.52 -30.81
CA ARG A 408 18.97 -4.25 -31.50
C ARG A 408 18.47 -5.48 -32.24
N CYS A 409 17.31 -6.01 -31.87
CA CYS A 409 16.72 -7.21 -32.50
C CYS A 409 15.88 -6.90 -33.74
N GLY A 410 15.76 -5.63 -34.16
CA GLY A 410 15.05 -5.25 -35.38
C GLY A 410 13.53 -5.47 -35.35
N SER A 411 12.92 -5.80 -34.20
CA SER A 411 11.47 -5.97 -34.11
C SER A 411 10.77 -4.61 -34.08
N ALA A 412 9.87 -4.39 -35.03
CA ALA A 412 9.04 -3.19 -35.06
C ALA A 412 8.06 -3.22 -33.87
N ALA A 413 8.16 -2.19 -33.01
CA ALA A 413 7.46 -1.95 -31.75
C ALA A 413 7.93 -2.79 -30.54
N PRO A 414 8.40 -2.13 -29.44
CA PRO A 414 8.63 -2.82 -28.18
C PRO A 414 7.26 -3.16 -27.55
N SER A 415 6.90 -4.44 -27.51
CA SER A 415 5.83 -4.90 -26.64
C SER A 415 6.23 -4.58 -25.19
N ALA A 416 5.31 -3.94 -24.46
CA ALA A 416 5.53 -3.68 -23.05
C ALA A 416 5.46 -5.03 -22.31
N PRO A 417 6.43 -5.37 -21.45
CA PRO A 417 6.30 -6.54 -20.60
C PRO A 417 5.07 -6.35 -19.70
N TRP A 418 4.18 -7.33 -19.69
CA TRP A 418 3.17 -7.45 -18.64
C TRP A 418 3.69 -8.38 -17.56
N ARG A 419 3.09 -8.26 -16.40
CA ARG A 419 3.31 -9.12 -15.26
C ARG A 419 1.97 -9.53 -14.66
N ALA A 420 1.77 -10.82 -14.44
CA ALA A 420 0.71 -11.35 -13.60
C ALA A 420 1.30 -11.92 -12.31
N ILE A 421 0.75 -11.53 -11.16
CA ILE A 421 1.15 -12.02 -9.84
C ILE A 421 -0.08 -12.62 -9.19
N LEU A 422 -0.01 -13.89 -8.80
CA LEU A 422 -1.03 -14.58 -8.02
C LEU A 422 -0.60 -14.61 -6.55
N ARG A 423 -1.52 -14.28 -5.65
CA ARG A 423 -1.31 -14.19 -4.21
C ARG A 423 -2.40 -14.93 -3.44
N ASP A 424 -2.07 -15.46 -2.28
CA ASP A 424 -3.05 -16.07 -1.38
C ASP A 424 -3.73 -15.04 -0.47
N SER A 425 -4.53 -15.54 0.48
CA SER A 425 -5.26 -14.73 1.46
C SER A 425 -4.37 -14.05 2.52
N ALA A 426 -3.15 -14.55 2.75
CA ALA A 426 -2.16 -13.94 3.63
C ALA A 426 -1.32 -12.87 2.92
N ASP A 427 -1.60 -12.63 1.63
CA ASP A 427 -0.84 -11.75 0.74
C ASP A 427 0.55 -12.30 0.40
N ASP A 428 0.77 -13.61 0.56
CA ASP A 428 2.00 -14.25 0.12
C ASP A 428 1.96 -14.49 -1.40
N MET A 429 3.08 -14.20 -2.07
CA MET A 429 3.21 -14.40 -3.51
C MET A 429 3.34 -15.87 -3.84
N LEU A 430 2.32 -16.42 -4.51
CA LEU A 430 2.31 -17.81 -4.96
C LEU A 430 3.05 -17.95 -6.28
N TYR A 431 2.72 -17.10 -7.24
CA TYR A 431 3.15 -17.25 -8.63
C TYR A 431 3.35 -15.89 -9.29
N CYS A 432 4.39 -15.75 -10.11
CA CYS A 432 4.65 -14.55 -10.90
C CYS A 432 5.03 -14.93 -12.33
N LEU A 433 4.20 -14.53 -13.28
CA LEU A 433 4.48 -14.71 -14.70
C LEU A 433 4.80 -13.37 -15.36
N ARG A 434 5.79 -13.39 -16.26
CA ARG A 434 6.15 -12.26 -17.12
C ARG A 434 6.18 -12.76 -18.56
N GLY A 435 5.75 -11.92 -19.51
CA GLY A 435 5.81 -12.30 -20.91
C GLY A 435 5.71 -11.13 -21.89
N LEU A 436 5.87 -11.45 -23.18
CA LEU A 436 5.68 -10.55 -24.32
C LEU A 436 4.62 -11.04 -25.34
N PRO A 437 3.42 -11.43 -24.92
CA PRO A 437 2.33 -11.75 -25.81
C PRO A 437 1.80 -10.49 -26.47
N ILE A 438 1.63 -10.63 -27.76
CA ILE A 438 1.14 -9.60 -28.66
C ILE A 438 -0.39 -9.68 -28.79
N GLN A 439 -0.98 -10.81 -28.36
CA GLN A 439 -2.41 -11.11 -28.53
C GLN A 439 -3.04 -11.75 -27.29
N ILE A 440 -4.32 -11.45 -27.09
CA ILE A 440 -5.23 -12.12 -26.16
C ILE A 440 -6.28 -12.82 -26.98
N GLN A 441 -6.52 -14.09 -26.68
CA GLN A 441 -7.70 -14.79 -27.19
C GLN A 441 -8.86 -14.51 -26.25
N LEU A 442 -9.97 -14.00 -26.79
CA LEU A 442 -11.19 -13.69 -26.03
C LEU A 442 -12.34 -14.54 -26.59
N ASP A 443 -13.04 -15.23 -25.71
CA ASP A 443 -14.35 -15.80 -25.99
C ASP A 443 -15.40 -15.04 -25.17
N SER A 444 -16.08 -14.10 -25.82
CA SER A 444 -17.10 -13.26 -25.18
C SER A 444 -18.33 -14.05 -24.73
N ARG A 445 -18.54 -15.30 -25.20
CA ARG A 445 -19.67 -16.14 -24.78
C ARG A 445 -19.35 -16.90 -23.51
N LEU A 446 -18.10 -17.33 -23.36
CA LEU A 446 -17.60 -17.98 -22.14
C LEU A 446 -17.11 -16.97 -21.09
N HIS A 447 -17.02 -15.69 -21.44
CA HIS A 447 -16.38 -14.65 -20.64
C HIS A 447 -14.93 -15.07 -20.28
N LEU A 448 -14.21 -15.67 -21.23
CA LEU A 448 -12.90 -16.28 -21.00
C LEU A 448 -11.84 -15.56 -21.83
N ALA A 449 -10.77 -15.09 -21.18
CA ALA A 449 -9.59 -14.55 -21.84
C ALA A 449 -8.39 -15.45 -21.59
N THR A 450 -7.60 -15.75 -22.63
CA THR A 450 -6.40 -16.58 -22.52
C THR A 450 -5.16 -15.89 -23.12
N TRP A 451 -4.02 -16.15 -22.50
CA TRP A 451 -2.69 -15.75 -22.93
C TRP A 451 -1.85 -16.99 -23.21
N GLY A 452 -1.95 -17.46 -24.46
CA GLY A 452 -1.37 -18.76 -24.83
C GLY A 452 -1.92 -19.87 -23.94
N ALA A 453 -1.08 -20.85 -23.62
CA ALA A 453 -1.44 -21.95 -22.71
C ALA A 453 -1.28 -21.57 -21.22
N SER A 454 -0.54 -20.51 -20.91
CA SER A 454 -0.03 -20.27 -19.55
C SER A 454 -1.00 -19.57 -18.61
N VAL A 455 -1.92 -18.74 -19.13
CA VAL A 455 -2.86 -17.96 -18.31
C VAL A 455 -4.24 -17.96 -18.92
N ALA A 456 -5.24 -18.28 -18.10
CA ALA A 456 -6.64 -18.21 -18.45
C ALA A 456 -7.44 -17.55 -17.32
N ILE A 457 -8.24 -16.55 -17.67
CA ILE A 457 -9.04 -15.75 -16.74
C ILE A 457 -10.49 -15.77 -17.19
N ALA A 458 -11.37 -16.30 -16.34
CA ALA A 458 -12.80 -16.30 -16.56
C ALA A 458 -13.47 -15.18 -15.75
N PHE A 459 -14.34 -14.42 -16.39
CA PHE A 459 -15.02 -13.26 -15.81
C PHE A 459 -16.47 -13.56 -15.48
N ALA A 460 -17.03 -12.84 -14.51
CA ALA A 460 -18.44 -12.96 -14.13
C ALA A 460 -19.37 -12.52 -15.28
N THR A 461 -18.99 -11.48 -16.02
CA THR A 461 -19.77 -10.94 -17.14
C THR A 461 -18.93 -10.67 -18.38
N ALA A 462 -19.57 -10.66 -19.55
CA ALA A 462 -18.94 -10.22 -20.79
C ALA A 462 -18.42 -8.77 -20.71
N ALA A 463 -19.09 -7.90 -19.95
CA ALA A 463 -18.68 -6.51 -19.76
C ALA A 463 -17.35 -6.40 -19.00
N ASP A 464 -17.13 -7.25 -18.00
CA ASP A 464 -15.87 -7.30 -17.25
C ASP A 464 -14.72 -7.78 -18.15
N ALA A 465 -14.97 -8.82 -18.96
CA ALA A 465 -14.01 -9.33 -19.93
C ALA A 465 -13.62 -8.27 -20.98
N GLN A 466 -14.61 -7.52 -21.48
CA GLN A 466 -14.37 -6.41 -22.41
C GLN A 466 -13.62 -5.24 -21.76
N THR A 467 -13.96 -4.89 -20.52
CA THR A 467 -13.27 -3.83 -19.75
C THR A 467 -11.81 -4.19 -19.54
N PHE A 468 -11.54 -5.45 -19.19
CA PHE A 468 -10.20 -5.97 -19.06
C PHE A 468 -9.41 -5.83 -20.36
N VAL A 469 -9.95 -6.35 -21.47
CA VAL A 469 -9.30 -6.26 -22.79
C VAL A 469 -9.07 -4.80 -23.22
N ALA A 470 -10.01 -3.90 -22.94
CA ALA A 470 -9.89 -2.49 -23.31
C ALA A 470 -8.80 -1.75 -22.52
N GLY A 471 -8.62 -2.07 -21.23
CA GLY A 471 -7.58 -1.43 -20.40
C GLY A 471 -6.19 -2.06 -20.56
N VAL A 472 -6.13 -3.25 -21.16
CA VAL A 472 -4.90 -3.93 -21.56
C VAL A 472 -4.34 -3.25 -22.83
N ALA A 473 -3.84 -2.04 -22.65
CA ALA A 473 -3.31 -1.24 -23.75
C ALA A 473 -2.16 -1.98 -24.47
N ARG A 474 -2.15 -1.91 -25.80
CA ARG A 474 -1.11 -2.47 -26.70
C ARG A 474 -1.12 -3.99 -26.89
N VAL A 475 -2.19 -4.67 -26.49
CA VAL A 475 -2.42 -6.07 -26.88
C VAL A 475 -3.60 -6.13 -27.83
N GLN A 476 -3.50 -6.93 -28.88
CA GLN A 476 -4.58 -7.09 -29.85
C GLN A 476 -5.52 -8.22 -29.38
N PRO A 477 -6.78 -7.94 -29.03
CA PRO A 477 -7.74 -9.00 -28.79
C PRO A 477 -8.09 -9.72 -30.09
N VAL A 478 -8.16 -11.04 -30.02
CA VAL A 478 -8.61 -11.92 -31.09
C VAL A 478 -9.83 -12.66 -30.57
N GLU A 479 -11.01 -12.32 -31.09
CA GLU A 479 -12.23 -13.05 -30.75
C GLU A 479 -12.15 -14.46 -31.35
N CYS A 480 -12.29 -15.49 -30.52
CA CYS A 480 -12.26 -16.88 -30.95
C CYS A 480 -13.13 -17.76 -30.06
N CYS A 481 -13.58 -18.89 -30.60
CA CYS A 481 -14.27 -19.91 -29.80
C CYS A 481 -13.24 -20.67 -28.95
N LEU A 482 -13.35 -20.56 -27.63
CA LEU A 482 -12.49 -21.27 -26.68
C LEU A 482 -13.19 -22.50 -26.06
N ALA A 483 -14.44 -22.80 -26.45
CA ALA A 483 -15.24 -23.88 -25.87
C ALA A 483 -14.59 -25.27 -25.93
N ASP A 484 -13.86 -25.55 -27.01
CA ASP A 484 -13.19 -26.84 -27.23
C ASP A 484 -11.74 -26.86 -26.71
N THR A 485 -11.27 -25.76 -26.11
CA THR A 485 -9.93 -25.71 -25.49
C THR A 485 -9.96 -26.37 -24.10
N PRO A 486 -8.82 -26.87 -23.59
CA PRO A 486 -8.74 -27.41 -22.23
C PRO A 486 -9.31 -26.46 -21.17
N GLN A 487 -9.05 -25.15 -21.30
CA GLN A 487 -9.52 -24.10 -20.41
C GLN A 487 -11.05 -23.90 -20.51
N GLY A 488 -11.60 -23.90 -21.73
CA GLY A 488 -13.04 -23.81 -21.95
C GLY A 488 -13.81 -25.01 -21.41
N ILE A 489 -13.28 -26.22 -21.63
CA ILE A 489 -13.85 -27.47 -21.09
C ILE A 489 -13.81 -27.46 -19.55
N LEU A 490 -12.70 -27.03 -18.95
CA LEU A 490 -12.54 -26.94 -17.50
C LEU A 490 -13.55 -25.96 -16.88
N LEU A 491 -13.70 -24.78 -17.49
CA LEU A 491 -14.67 -23.77 -17.06
C LEU A 491 -16.12 -24.25 -17.20
N ALA A 492 -16.45 -24.93 -18.30
CA ALA A 492 -17.78 -25.48 -18.52
C ALA A 492 -18.16 -26.53 -17.47
N ARG A 493 -17.22 -27.44 -17.13
CA ARG A 493 -17.40 -28.43 -16.07
C ARG A 493 -17.63 -27.76 -14.72
N HIS A 494 -16.81 -26.78 -14.35
CA HIS A 494 -16.97 -26.05 -13.09
C HIS A 494 -18.32 -25.34 -12.99
N THR A 495 -18.77 -24.71 -14.08
CA THR A 495 -20.07 -24.03 -14.14
C THR A 495 -21.23 -25.01 -13.96
N ALA A 496 -21.15 -26.19 -14.58
CA ALA A 496 -22.15 -27.25 -14.40
C ALA A 496 -22.18 -27.79 -12.96
N GLU A 497 -21.01 -27.96 -12.32
CA GLU A 497 -20.93 -28.36 -10.91
C GLU A 497 -21.56 -27.33 -9.97
N LEU A 498 -21.33 -26.03 -10.20
CA LEU A 498 -21.98 -24.96 -9.41
C LEU A 498 -23.49 -24.96 -9.58
N ALA A 499 -23.99 -25.16 -10.81
CA ALA A 499 -25.43 -25.24 -11.08
C ALA A 499 -26.09 -26.41 -10.33
N LEU A 500 -25.40 -27.55 -10.18
CA LEU A 500 -25.91 -28.70 -9.42
C LEU A 500 -25.91 -28.48 -7.90
N ARG A 501 -25.04 -27.60 -7.39
CA ARG A 501 -24.97 -27.26 -5.95
C ARG A 501 -25.99 -26.22 -5.52
N GLN A 502 -26.50 -25.42 -6.46
CA GLN A 502 -27.55 -24.47 -6.14
C GLN A 502 -28.83 -25.24 -5.82
N PRO A 503 -29.42 -25.06 -4.62
CA PRO A 503 -30.66 -25.74 -4.27
C PRO A 503 -31.72 -25.35 -5.30
N SER A 504 -32.39 -26.35 -5.87
CA SER A 504 -33.51 -26.13 -6.78
C SER A 504 -34.43 -25.08 -6.16
N PRO A 505 -34.79 -24.02 -6.89
CA PRO A 505 -35.71 -23.02 -6.37
C PRO A 505 -36.95 -23.74 -5.89
N THR A 506 -37.20 -23.72 -4.57
CA THR A 506 -38.37 -24.36 -3.99
C THR A 506 -39.59 -23.79 -4.69
N THR A 507 -40.26 -24.61 -5.49
CA THR A 507 -41.49 -24.25 -6.16
C THR A 507 -42.44 -23.71 -5.08
N PRO A 508 -42.87 -22.44 -5.15
CA PRO A 508 -43.79 -21.91 -4.16
C PRO A 508 -45.05 -22.78 -4.16
N ALA A 509 -45.40 -23.30 -2.99
CA ALA A 509 -46.59 -24.15 -2.82
C ALA A 509 -47.83 -23.44 -3.40
N PRO A 510 -48.71 -24.16 -4.12
CA PRO A 510 -49.87 -23.54 -4.75
C PRO A 510 -50.74 -22.89 -3.69
N ARG A 511 -50.90 -21.56 -3.76
CA ARG A 511 -51.86 -20.80 -2.95
C ARG A 511 -53.26 -21.31 -3.26
N ALA A 512 -53.94 -21.84 -2.24
CA ALA A 512 -55.36 -22.17 -2.30
C ALA A 512 -56.18 -20.92 -2.66
N LYS A 513 -57.11 -21.06 -3.60
CA LYS A 513 -58.06 -20.01 -3.99
C LYS A 513 -59.04 -19.73 -2.83
N PRO A 514 -59.30 -18.48 -2.45
CA PRO A 514 -60.45 -18.15 -1.62
C PRO A 514 -61.72 -18.18 -2.47
N GLY A 515 -62.72 -18.93 -2.00
CA GLY A 515 -64.05 -19.01 -2.58
C GLY A 515 -64.95 -17.85 -2.16
N ASP A 516 -66.01 -17.68 -2.95
CA ASP A 516 -67.13 -16.76 -2.80
C ASP A 516 -67.73 -16.71 -1.39
N GLU A 517 -68.06 -15.52 -0.89
CA GLU A 517 -69.27 -15.30 -0.09
C GLU A 517 -69.72 -13.82 -0.03
N ALA A 518 -71.01 -13.66 0.24
CA ALA A 518 -71.93 -12.57 -0.12
C ALA A 518 -71.79 -11.18 0.59
N ARG A 519 -72.38 -10.18 -0.07
CA ARG A 519 -72.83 -8.86 0.46
C ARG A 519 -73.84 -9.01 1.62
N PRO A 520 -73.98 -8.01 2.52
CA PRO A 520 -75.11 -7.06 2.40
C PRO A 520 -74.82 -5.59 2.79
N ALA A 521 -75.89 -4.78 2.84
CA ALA A 521 -76.03 -3.35 2.56
C ALA A 521 -75.97 -2.35 3.75
N GLY A 522 -75.96 -1.05 3.42
CA GLY A 522 -76.33 0.13 4.23
C GLY A 522 -75.15 0.94 4.78
N THR A 523 -75.07 2.28 4.85
CA THR A 523 -75.99 3.42 4.63
C THR A 523 -75.14 4.73 4.68
N CYS A 524 -75.55 5.79 3.97
CA CYS A 524 -75.08 7.21 4.07
C CYS A 524 -75.47 7.88 5.42
N PRO A 525 -75.23 9.20 5.72
CA PRO A 525 -74.59 10.33 4.98
C PRO A 525 -73.49 11.09 5.81
N SER A 526 -72.68 12.03 5.30
CA SER A 526 -73.00 13.47 5.14
C SER A 526 -71.75 14.26 4.67
N SER A 527 -71.94 15.21 3.77
CA SER A 527 -71.00 16.30 3.38
C SER A 527 -71.10 17.48 4.40
N PRO A 528 -70.27 18.57 4.39
CA PRO A 528 -70.05 19.42 3.21
C PRO A 528 -68.70 20.20 3.05
N ALA A 529 -68.33 20.42 1.78
CA ALA A 529 -68.06 21.70 1.10
C ALA A 529 -66.88 22.66 1.45
N ARG A 530 -66.19 23.03 0.34
CA ARG A 530 -65.51 24.31 -0.07
C ARG A 530 -64.12 24.59 0.55
N TYR A 531 -63.09 25.04 -0.20
CA TYR A 531 -63.05 26.08 -1.24
C TYR A 531 -61.96 25.80 -2.30
N ALA A 532 -62.24 26.26 -3.53
CA ALA A 532 -61.30 26.48 -4.64
C ALA A 532 -60.37 27.69 -4.33
N ASP A 533 -59.33 28.08 -5.09
CA ASP A 533 -59.16 28.09 -6.54
C ASP A 533 -57.74 28.56 -6.95
N ALA A 534 -57.38 28.27 -8.21
CA ALA A 534 -56.45 28.97 -9.15
C ALA A 534 -54.97 29.27 -8.78
N GLY A 535 -53.98 29.19 -9.68
CA GLY A 535 -53.89 28.95 -11.13
C GLY A 535 -52.40 28.75 -11.53
N ALA A 536 -52.09 27.91 -12.52
CA ALA A 536 -51.69 28.28 -13.90
C ALA A 536 -50.53 29.31 -13.97
N SER A 537 -49.44 29.18 -14.72
CA SER A 537 -49.05 28.48 -15.95
C SER A 537 -47.51 28.67 -16.06
N GLY A 538 -46.69 27.90 -16.77
CA GLY A 538 -46.69 27.66 -18.21
C GLY A 538 -45.24 27.40 -18.63
N GLY A 539 -45.03 26.44 -19.53
CA GLY A 539 -43.70 25.93 -19.90
C GLY A 539 -42.97 26.75 -20.97
N GLY A 540 -41.72 26.37 -21.25
CA GLY A 540 -40.95 26.89 -22.37
C GLY A 540 -39.64 26.15 -22.59
N LYS A 541 -39.64 25.16 -23.50
CA LYS A 541 -38.44 24.64 -24.17
C LYS A 541 -37.96 25.67 -25.20
N ARG A 542 -36.65 25.98 -25.28
CA ARG A 542 -36.00 26.42 -26.54
C ARG A 542 -34.55 25.95 -26.67
N LYS A 543 -34.21 25.77 -27.93
CA LYS A 543 -33.02 25.19 -28.59
C LYS A 543 -31.75 26.05 -28.47
N ALA A 544 -30.65 25.37 -28.79
CA ALA A 544 -29.30 25.85 -29.09
C ALA A 544 -29.21 27.01 -30.10
N ALA A 545 -28.17 27.83 -29.93
CA ALA A 545 -27.48 28.58 -30.98
C ALA A 545 -26.02 28.85 -30.54
N SER A 546 -25.15 29.00 -31.53
CA SER A 546 -23.69 28.98 -31.52
C SER A 546 -23.02 30.36 -31.48
N MET A 547 -21.80 30.42 -30.90
CA MET A 547 -20.61 31.27 -31.25
C MET A 547 -20.72 32.81 -31.07
N PRO A 548 -19.63 33.60 -30.97
CA PRO A 548 -18.22 33.32 -31.33
C PRO A 548 -17.10 33.76 -30.33
N PHE A 549 -15.89 33.32 -30.68
CA PHE A 549 -14.54 33.84 -30.39
C PHE A 549 -14.39 35.23 -29.75
N LEU A 550 -13.42 35.36 -28.83
CA LEU A 550 -12.43 36.46 -28.79
C LEU A 550 -11.24 36.16 -27.86
N ASN A 551 -10.09 35.93 -28.50
CA ASN A 551 -8.72 36.36 -28.21
C ASN A 551 -8.14 36.40 -26.79
N THR A 552 -7.15 35.52 -26.61
CA THR A 552 -5.94 35.66 -25.78
C THR A 552 -5.15 36.95 -26.10
N PRO A 553 -4.41 37.49 -25.12
CA PRO A 553 -3.11 38.06 -25.41
C PRO A 553 -1.99 37.32 -24.65
N ALA A 554 -0.96 36.98 -25.42
CA ALA A 554 0.33 36.51 -24.94
C ALA A 554 1.08 37.66 -24.22
N ALA A 555 1.57 37.40 -23.00
CA ALA A 555 2.56 38.25 -22.36
C ALA A 555 3.95 37.60 -22.50
N ARG A 556 4.79 38.21 -23.35
CA ARG A 556 6.24 37.95 -23.39
C ARG A 556 6.94 38.67 -22.22
N PRO A 557 8.06 38.13 -21.72
CA PRO A 557 8.78 38.69 -20.58
C PRO A 557 9.54 39.96 -20.97
N ARG A 558 9.43 41.00 -20.13
CA ARG A 558 10.28 42.20 -20.22
C ARG A 558 11.63 41.93 -19.56
N LEU A 559 12.68 42.00 -20.38
CA LEU A 559 14.06 42.25 -19.99
C LEU A 559 14.11 43.51 -19.09
N MET A 560 14.73 43.41 -17.92
CA MET A 560 15.21 44.57 -17.16
C MET A 560 16.74 44.53 -17.18
N ALA A 561 17.29 45.48 -17.93
CA ALA A 561 18.71 45.79 -17.97
C ALA A 561 19.12 46.58 -16.72
N ALA A 562 20.34 46.32 -16.26
CA ALA A 562 21.03 47.10 -15.24
C ALA A 562 21.29 48.54 -15.70
N PRO A 563 21.44 49.50 -14.76
CA PRO A 563 22.21 50.69 -15.00
C PRO A 563 23.55 50.62 -14.25
N SER A 564 24.64 50.58 -15.01
CA SER A 564 25.93 51.08 -14.55
C SER A 564 25.93 52.60 -14.61
N THR A 565 26.43 53.26 -13.58
CA THR A 565 27.00 54.61 -13.71
C THR A 565 28.29 54.64 -12.89
N ALA A 566 29.37 54.99 -13.57
CA ALA A 566 30.70 55.26 -13.05
C ALA A 566 30.94 56.78 -12.99
N CYS A 567 32.14 57.16 -12.52
CA CYS A 567 32.79 58.49 -12.44
C CYS A 567 32.73 59.12 -11.03
N CYS A 568 33.79 59.59 -10.36
CA CYS A 568 35.23 59.83 -10.62
C CYS A 568 35.95 59.82 -9.24
N VAL A 569 37.11 59.17 -9.06
CA VAL A 569 38.52 59.68 -9.11
C VAL A 569 38.81 60.89 -8.19
N ASP A 570 39.62 60.70 -7.14
CA ASP A 570 40.98 61.31 -7.01
C ASP A 570 41.77 60.74 -5.78
N PRO A 571 43.12 60.89 -5.74
CA PRO A 571 44.06 60.01 -5.05
C PRO A 571 44.94 60.71 -3.99
N GLY A 572 45.77 59.93 -3.29
CA GLY A 572 46.87 60.43 -2.45
C GLY A 572 47.00 59.62 -1.15
N SER A 573 47.78 58.55 -1.11
CA SER A 573 49.24 58.52 -0.90
C SER A 573 49.64 58.45 0.58
N ILE A 574 50.55 57.51 0.87
CA ILE A 574 51.69 57.57 1.81
C ILE A 574 51.72 56.43 2.84
N GLU A 575 52.74 55.57 2.64
CA GLU A 575 53.54 54.80 3.62
C GLU A 575 52.83 53.76 4.50
N GLY A 576 53.40 52.60 4.81
CA GLY A 576 54.76 52.13 4.63
C GLY A 576 55.02 51.02 5.65
N ARG A 577 55.42 49.86 5.12
CA ARG A 577 56.22 48.77 5.73
C ARG A 577 55.57 47.65 6.59
N PRO A 578 56.20 46.46 6.57
CA PRO A 578 55.63 45.14 6.88
C PRO A 578 56.35 44.45 8.07
N ILE A 579 56.24 43.11 8.19
CA ILE A 579 57.12 42.15 8.94
C ILE A 579 56.66 41.94 10.41
N LEU A 580 56.38 40.76 11.02
CA LEU A 580 56.74 39.32 10.87
C LEU A 580 55.66 38.40 11.55
N PRO A 581 55.74 37.06 11.37
CA PRO A 581 54.92 36.03 12.00
C PRO A 581 55.57 35.44 13.27
N GLY A 582 54.80 34.74 14.12
CA GLY A 582 55.38 33.97 15.21
C GLY A 582 54.42 33.19 16.10
N HIS A 583 54.62 31.86 16.07
CA HIS A 583 54.53 30.89 17.17
C HIS A 583 53.26 30.05 17.43
N CYS A 584 53.47 28.77 17.11
CA CYS A 584 52.99 27.58 17.80
C CYS A 584 52.96 27.70 19.32
N HIS A 585 51.94 27.09 19.95
CA HIS A 585 52.16 26.15 21.03
C HIS A 585 51.10 25.05 21.02
N SER A 586 51.61 23.83 21.06
CA SER A 586 51.00 22.58 21.48
C SER A 586 50.54 22.63 22.94
N VAL A 587 49.30 22.18 23.21
CA VAL A 587 48.94 21.11 24.16
C VAL A 587 47.72 20.41 23.58
#